data_AF-A0A2D3LNM1-F1
#
_entry.id   AF-A0A2D3LNM1-F1
#
_cell.length_a   1.000
_cell.length_b   1.000
_cell.length_c   1.000
_cell.angle_alpha   90.00
_cell.angle_beta   90.00
_cell.angle_gamma   90.00
#
_symmetry.space_group_name_H-M   'P 1'
#
loop_
_entity.id
_entity.type
_entity.pdbx_description
1 polymer ?
#
loop_
_entity_poly.entity_id
_entity_poly.type
_entity_poly.pdbx_seq_one_letter_code
_entity_poly.pdbx_strand_id
1 'polypeptide(L)'
;MAEEENKPKRYRRTNVDIQADIIKAAESLIKKKGFASMLVTELIKKARIEPLVFYNRYDNLNEFYDEFVKRYDYWFKGVLTGIEFPTDSKLGYINILKNLQEELQKKSVMLELLRWEIAEANETTVRTAMLREMHTLPLVNIYETKFKDTDISAISALIIGGIYYLNLHRDRSKFAEIDLNTEVGRKRIEKALEDLGNMIFHYQDLTDYKHTVAEKMKENGISDEIIKKCLN
;
A
#
# COMPACT_ATOMS: atom_id res chain seq x y z
N MET A 1 22.37 42.07 -45.44
CA MET A 1 21.04 41.97 -44.79
C MET A 1 21.17 40.86 -43.75
N ALA A 2 21.10 41.21 -42.46
CA ALA A 2 21.23 40.23 -41.38
C ALA A 2 19.87 39.56 -41.17
N GLU A 3 19.84 38.23 -41.23
CA GLU A 3 18.67 37.43 -40.86
C GLU A 3 18.43 37.58 -39.35
N GLU A 4 17.29 38.16 -38.97
CA GLU A 4 16.83 38.15 -37.58
C GLU A 4 16.48 36.71 -37.20
N GLU A 5 17.36 36.06 -36.44
CA GLU A 5 17.07 34.81 -35.76
C GLU A 5 15.84 34.99 -34.85
N ASN A 6 14.74 34.37 -35.26
CA ASN A 6 13.46 34.34 -34.55
C ASN A 6 13.63 33.53 -33.25
N LYS A 7 14.14 34.17 -32.19
CA LYS A 7 14.31 33.55 -30.86
C LYS A 7 12.95 33.12 -30.33
N PRO A 8 12.75 31.84 -29.95
CA PRO A 8 11.47 31.37 -29.44
C PRO A 8 11.09 32.15 -28.18
N LYS A 9 9.90 32.78 -28.19
CA LYS A 9 9.34 33.48 -27.04
C LYS A 9 9.30 32.52 -25.84
N ARG A 10 10.12 32.77 -24.81
CA ARG A 10 10.05 32.03 -23.55
C ARG A 10 8.69 32.30 -22.90
N TYR A 11 7.80 31.33 -22.97
CA TYR A 11 6.53 31.37 -22.27
C TYR A 11 6.79 31.48 -20.76
N ARG A 12 6.17 32.48 -20.11
CA ARG A 12 6.26 32.63 -18.66
C ARG A 12 5.44 31.50 -18.02
N ARG A 13 6.11 30.60 -17.31
CA ARG A 13 5.44 29.55 -16.53
C ARG A 13 4.43 30.16 -15.55
N THR A 14 3.24 29.59 -15.51
CA THR A 14 2.21 29.95 -14.54
C THR A 14 2.53 29.35 -13.17
N ASN A 15 1.81 29.79 -12.12
CA ASN A 15 1.94 29.19 -10.80
C ASN A 15 1.60 27.69 -10.80
N VAL A 16 0.64 27.27 -11.64
CA VAL A 16 0.24 25.86 -11.78
C VAL A 16 1.37 25.05 -12.43
N ASP A 17 1.99 25.58 -13.49
CA ASP A 17 3.12 24.91 -14.15
C ASP A 17 4.31 24.74 -13.19
N ILE A 18 4.61 25.78 -12.42
CA ILE A 18 5.67 25.75 -11.40
C ILE A 18 5.38 24.68 -10.36
N GLN A 19 4.14 24.61 -9.88
CA GLN A 19 3.75 23.61 -8.90
C GLN A 19 3.91 22.19 -9.45
N ALA A 20 3.44 21.95 -10.68
CA ALA A 20 3.60 20.68 -11.38
C ALA A 20 5.07 20.30 -11.57
N ASP A 21 5.93 21.26 -11.93
CA ASP A 21 7.37 21.06 -12.06
C ASP A 21 8.01 20.63 -10.73
N ILE A 22 7.65 21.28 -9.61
CA ILE A 22 8.13 20.93 -8.26
C ILE A 22 7.73 19.50 -7.90
N ILE A 23 6.45 19.15 -8.08
CA ILE A 23 5.93 17.81 -7.78
C ILE A 23 6.67 16.75 -8.60
N LYS A 24 6.77 16.96 -9.92
CA LYS A 24 7.44 16.02 -10.83
C LYS A 24 8.92 15.86 -10.50
N ALA A 25 9.58 16.96 -10.12
CA ALA A 25 10.96 16.93 -9.67
C ALA A 25 11.12 16.11 -8.37
N ALA A 26 10.24 16.34 -7.39
CA ALA A 26 10.22 15.61 -6.12
C ALA A 26 9.95 14.12 -6.33
N GLU A 27 8.92 13.74 -7.08
CA GLU A 27 8.65 12.33 -7.42
C GLU A 27 9.87 11.62 -7.99
N SER A 28 10.56 12.28 -8.92
CA SER A 28 11.73 11.73 -9.57
C SER A 28 12.95 11.66 -8.64
N LEU A 29 13.11 12.59 -7.71
CA LEU A 29 14.19 12.56 -6.71
C LEU A 29 13.92 11.52 -5.63
N ILE A 30 12.71 11.48 -5.08
CA ILE A 30 12.29 10.51 -4.06
C ILE A 30 12.41 9.09 -4.61
N LYS A 31 11.88 8.82 -5.81
CA LYS A 31 12.07 7.51 -6.46
C LYS A 31 13.54 7.21 -6.77
N LYS A 32 14.46 8.18 -6.77
CA LYS A 32 15.88 7.91 -7.03
C LYS A 32 16.67 7.69 -5.73
N LYS A 33 16.43 8.50 -4.72
CA LYS A 33 17.28 8.63 -3.51
C LYS A 33 16.54 8.38 -2.19
N GLY A 34 15.21 8.22 -2.21
CA GLY A 34 14.38 8.20 -1.01
C GLY A 34 14.10 9.61 -0.46
N PHE A 35 13.25 9.67 0.57
CA PHE A 35 12.93 10.91 1.28
C PHE A 35 14.13 11.44 2.06
N ALA A 36 14.72 10.61 2.93
CA ALA A 36 15.82 11.01 3.83
C ALA A 36 17.04 11.67 3.17
N SER A 37 17.29 11.39 1.88
CA SER A 37 18.49 11.86 1.17
C SER A 37 18.24 13.01 0.17
N MET A 38 17.02 13.54 0.06
CA MET A 38 16.73 14.64 -0.86
C MET A 38 17.05 15.98 -0.21
N LEU A 39 17.74 16.86 -0.95
CA LEU A 39 18.04 18.22 -0.50
C LEU A 39 17.13 19.23 -1.20
N VAL A 40 16.74 20.30 -0.50
CA VAL A 40 15.95 21.41 -1.06
C VAL A 40 16.63 22.00 -2.31
N THR A 41 17.95 22.15 -2.27
CA THR A 41 18.75 22.67 -3.39
C THR A 41 18.67 21.78 -4.63
N GLU A 42 18.62 20.46 -4.46
CA GLU A 42 18.45 19.52 -5.57
C GLU A 42 17.04 19.58 -6.16
N LEU A 43 16.03 19.73 -5.30
CA LEU A 43 14.64 19.90 -5.72
C LEU A 43 14.46 21.18 -6.54
N ILE A 44 14.94 22.32 -6.03
CA ILE A 44 14.93 23.63 -6.70
C ILE A 44 15.60 23.52 -8.07
N LYS A 45 16.82 22.96 -8.11
CA LYS A 45 17.60 22.81 -9.34
C LYS A 45 16.86 21.93 -10.36
N LYS A 46 16.25 20.83 -9.92
CA LYS A 46 15.55 19.89 -10.79
C LYS A 46 14.23 20.43 -11.33
N ALA A 47 13.48 21.17 -10.50
CA ALA A 47 12.28 21.90 -10.91
C ALA A 47 12.59 23.16 -11.76
N ARG A 48 13.89 23.52 -11.88
CA ARG A 48 14.37 24.70 -12.61
C ARG A 48 13.72 25.99 -12.12
N ILE A 49 13.58 26.15 -10.80
CA ILE A 49 13.02 27.35 -10.17
C ILE A 49 14.10 28.10 -9.41
N GLU A 50 13.87 29.39 -9.17
CA GLU A 50 14.71 30.17 -8.26
C GLU A 50 14.43 29.78 -6.79
N PRO A 51 15.40 29.82 -5.87
CA PRO A 51 15.17 29.47 -4.47
C PRO A 51 14.01 30.23 -3.82
N LEU A 52 13.87 31.53 -4.12
CA LEU A 52 12.78 32.35 -3.61
C LEU A 52 11.40 31.81 -4.01
N VAL A 53 11.27 31.17 -5.17
CA VAL A 53 10.00 30.57 -5.62
C VAL A 53 9.59 29.40 -4.72
N PHE A 54 10.56 28.61 -4.24
CA PHE A 54 10.31 27.54 -3.29
C PHE A 54 9.94 28.11 -1.91
N TYR A 55 10.76 29.02 -1.39
CA TYR A 55 10.56 29.57 -0.04
C TYR A 55 9.33 30.48 0.09
N ASN A 56 8.79 31.02 -1.00
CA ASN A 56 7.49 31.69 -1.00
C ASN A 56 6.30 30.72 -0.92
N ARG A 57 6.52 29.40 -1.00
CA ARG A 57 5.49 28.35 -0.95
C ARG A 57 5.64 27.43 0.25
N TYR A 58 6.89 27.22 0.68
CA TYR A 58 7.26 26.28 1.73
C TYR A 58 8.36 26.90 2.58
N ASP A 59 8.15 26.95 3.89
CA ASP A 59 9.14 27.41 4.87
C ASP A 59 10.40 26.54 4.83
N ASN A 60 10.23 25.23 4.64
CA ASN A 60 11.32 24.27 4.60
C ASN A 60 10.94 22.96 3.86
N LEU A 61 11.88 22.01 3.83
CA LEU A 61 11.67 20.71 3.17
C LEU A 61 10.60 19.85 3.84
N ASN A 62 10.49 19.93 5.17
CA ASN A 62 9.54 19.11 5.93
C ASN A 62 8.10 19.55 5.65
N GLU A 63 7.85 20.87 5.62
CA GLU A 63 6.54 21.40 5.22
C GLU A 63 6.19 20.99 3.78
N PHE A 64 7.16 21.06 2.86
CA PHE A 64 6.97 20.54 1.50
C PHE A 64 6.59 19.06 1.51
N TYR A 65 7.28 18.23 2.31
CA TYR A 65 6.95 16.82 2.43
C TYR A 65 5.55 16.59 2.97
N ASP A 66 5.16 17.31 4.02
CA ASP A 66 3.82 17.21 4.61
C ASP A 66 2.72 17.48 3.58
N GLU A 67 2.90 18.48 2.71
CA GLU A 67 1.97 18.74 1.62
C GLU A 67 2.06 17.72 0.49
N PHE A 68 3.28 17.30 0.14
CA PHE A 68 3.53 16.39 -0.96
C PHE A 68 2.93 15.00 -0.70
N VAL A 69 3.14 14.45 0.50
CA VAL A 69 2.67 13.08 0.83
C VAL A 69 1.16 12.96 0.87
N LYS A 70 0.42 14.04 1.17
CA LYS A 70 -1.06 14.06 1.17
C LYS A 70 -1.68 13.59 -0.15
N ARG A 71 -0.96 13.77 -1.26
CA ARG A 71 -1.41 13.33 -2.60
C ARG A 71 -1.43 11.80 -2.73
N TYR A 72 -0.68 11.11 -1.88
CA TYR A 72 -0.57 9.66 -1.85
C TYR A 72 -1.41 9.03 -0.73
N ASP A 73 -2.14 9.81 0.08
CA ASP A 73 -3.05 9.27 1.11
C ASP A 73 -4.14 8.39 0.47
N TYR A 74 -4.54 8.67 -0.77
CA TYR A 74 -5.53 7.89 -1.53
C TYR A 74 -4.96 6.70 -2.32
N TRP A 75 -3.71 6.31 -2.08
CA TRP A 75 -3.07 5.19 -2.81
C TRP A 75 -3.86 3.88 -2.73
N PHE A 76 -4.58 3.66 -1.63
CA PHE A 76 -5.40 2.46 -1.43
C PHE A 76 -6.48 2.31 -2.51
N LYS A 77 -6.92 3.40 -3.14
CA LYS A 77 -7.84 3.33 -4.30
C LYS A 77 -7.26 2.48 -5.44
N GLY A 78 -5.94 2.53 -5.66
CA GLY A 78 -5.26 1.68 -6.63
C GLY A 78 -5.42 0.20 -6.31
N VAL A 79 -5.24 -0.16 -5.04
CA VAL A 79 -5.41 -1.53 -4.52
C VAL A 79 -6.84 -2.04 -4.72
N LEU A 80 -7.84 -1.16 -4.62
CA LEU A 80 -9.24 -1.52 -4.80
C LEU A 80 -9.71 -1.55 -6.26
N THR A 81 -8.81 -1.28 -7.23
CA THR A 81 -9.17 -1.24 -8.65
C THR A 81 -9.69 -2.59 -9.13
N GLY A 82 -10.84 -2.59 -9.80
CA GLY A 82 -11.46 -3.81 -10.35
C GLY A 82 -12.13 -4.72 -9.31
N ILE A 83 -12.26 -4.25 -8.07
CA ILE A 83 -12.95 -4.96 -6.99
C ILE A 83 -14.29 -4.28 -6.76
N GLU A 84 -15.37 -5.05 -6.78
CA GLU A 84 -16.70 -4.55 -6.45
C GLU A 84 -16.80 -4.32 -4.94
N PHE A 85 -17.20 -3.11 -4.52
CA PHE A 85 -17.26 -2.72 -3.12
C PHE A 85 -18.71 -2.45 -2.66
N PRO A 86 -19.07 -2.81 -1.40
CA PRO A 86 -18.26 -3.54 -0.43
C PRO A 86 -18.01 -5.00 -0.84
N THR A 87 -16.81 -5.52 -0.53
CA THR A 87 -16.50 -6.94 -0.74
C THR A 87 -16.27 -7.64 0.60
N ASP A 88 -16.95 -8.76 0.79
CA ASP A 88 -16.75 -9.69 1.90
C ASP A 88 -16.33 -11.09 1.38
N SER A 89 -16.07 -11.19 0.08
CA SER A 89 -15.86 -12.48 -0.59
C SER A 89 -14.42 -12.95 -0.50
N LYS A 90 -14.21 -14.27 -0.65
CA LYS A 90 -12.88 -14.88 -0.80
C LYS A 90 -12.11 -14.29 -1.98
N LEU A 91 -12.78 -14.15 -3.12
CA LEU A 91 -12.17 -13.61 -4.33
C LEU A 91 -11.75 -12.14 -4.12
N GLY A 92 -12.61 -11.34 -3.49
CA GLY A 92 -12.28 -9.97 -3.11
C GLY A 92 -11.06 -9.89 -2.21
N TYR A 93 -10.98 -10.75 -1.19
CA TYR A 93 -9.87 -10.79 -0.23
C TYR A 93 -8.54 -11.11 -0.93
N ILE A 94 -8.54 -12.17 -1.75
CA ILE A 94 -7.38 -12.57 -2.54
C ILE A 94 -6.96 -11.46 -3.51
N ASN A 95 -7.92 -10.83 -4.19
CA ASN A 95 -7.64 -9.76 -5.15
C ASN A 95 -7.08 -8.51 -4.46
N ILE A 96 -7.55 -8.13 -3.27
CA ILE A 96 -7.00 -7.02 -2.49
C ILE A 96 -5.51 -7.27 -2.20
N LEU A 97 -5.15 -8.47 -1.71
CA LEU A 97 -3.76 -8.82 -1.40
C LEU A 97 -2.87 -8.85 -2.66
N LYS A 98 -3.39 -9.38 -3.77
CA LYS A 98 -2.67 -9.40 -5.04
C LYS A 98 -2.48 -8.01 -5.64
N ASN A 99 -3.52 -7.18 -5.62
CA ASN A 99 -3.44 -5.80 -6.09
C ASN A 99 -2.48 -4.98 -5.23
N LEU A 100 -2.45 -5.21 -3.90
CA LEU A 100 -1.47 -4.60 -3.01
C LEU A 100 -0.05 -4.99 -3.41
N GLN A 101 0.18 -6.28 -3.64
CA GLN A 101 1.46 -6.79 -4.12
C GLN A 101 1.84 -6.11 -5.44
N GLU A 102 0.92 -6.00 -6.40
CA GLU A 102 1.13 -5.38 -7.72
C GLU A 102 1.47 -3.88 -7.64
N GLU A 103 0.68 -3.10 -6.88
CA GLU A 103 0.89 -1.66 -6.70
C GLU A 103 2.28 -1.34 -6.14
N LEU A 104 2.81 -2.22 -5.29
CA LEU A 104 4.13 -2.06 -4.69
C LEU A 104 5.28 -2.58 -5.56
N GLN A 105 5.03 -3.31 -6.66
CA GLN A 105 6.09 -3.85 -7.54
C GLN A 105 6.90 -2.76 -8.24
N LYS A 106 6.26 -1.63 -8.56
CA LYS A 106 6.93 -0.53 -9.24
C LYS A 106 7.71 0.29 -8.24
N LYS A 107 8.80 0.92 -8.69
CA LYS A 107 9.45 1.95 -7.90
C LYS A 107 8.52 3.17 -7.84
N SER A 108 7.84 3.32 -6.71
CA SER A 108 6.78 4.31 -6.51
C SER A 108 7.13 5.22 -5.34
N VAL A 109 6.47 6.37 -5.26
CA VAL A 109 6.60 7.24 -4.07
C VAL A 109 6.05 6.53 -2.84
N MET A 110 4.98 5.75 -2.99
CA MET A 110 4.39 4.98 -1.88
C MET A 110 5.41 3.99 -1.29
N LEU A 111 6.16 3.26 -2.13
CA LEU A 111 7.18 2.34 -1.63
C LEU A 111 8.31 3.08 -0.87
N GLU A 112 8.71 4.26 -1.35
CA GLU A 112 9.68 5.09 -0.64
C GLU A 112 9.10 5.73 0.64
N LEU A 113 7.79 5.99 0.69
CA LEU A 113 7.10 6.48 1.88
C LEU A 113 7.08 5.40 2.96
N LEU A 114 6.72 4.16 2.61
CA LEU A 114 6.81 3.01 3.53
C LEU A 114 8.23 2.81 4.06
N ARG A 115 9.24 2.99 3.20
CA ARG A 115 10.66 2.93 3.62
C ARG A 115 10.99 4.05 4.61
N TRP A 116 10.51 5.26 4.36
CA TRP A 116 10.77 6.42 5.21
C TRP A 116 10.15 6.25 6.59
N GLU A 117 8.93 5.74 6.67
CA GLU A 117 8.22 5.52 7.95
C GLU A 117 8.89 4.49 8.85
N ILE A 118 9.53 3.47 8.26
CA ILE A 118 10.31 2.48 9.02
C ILE A 118 11.65 3.06 9.47
N ALA A 119 12.26 3.91 8.65
CA ALA A 119 13.58 4.46 8.92
C ALA A 119 13.56 5.63 9.92
N GLU A 120 12.52 6.47 9.86
CA GLU A 120 12.45 7.73 10.60
C GLU A 120 11.05 7.96 11.17
N ALA A 121 10.97 8.03 12.50
CA ALA A 121 9.76 8.45 13.21
C ALA A 121 9.76 9.97 13.35
N ASN A 122 8.96 10.65 12.52
CA ASN A 122 8.68 12.08 12.60
C ASN A 122 7.17 12.33 12.46
N GLU A 123 6.72 13.56 12.68
CA GLU A 123 5.29 13.89 12.67
C GLU A 123 4.62 13.53 11.34
N THR A 124 5.31 13.77 10.20
CA THR A 124 4.81 13.43 8.87
C THR A 124 4.63 11.92 8.71
N THR A 125 5.65 11.12 9.05
CA THR A 125 5.62 9.66 8.86
C THR A 125 4.62 8.98 9.78
N VAL A 126 4.48 9.44 11.03
CA VAL A 126 3.46 8.97 11.96
C VAL A 126 2.06 9.29 11.42
N ARG A 127 1.84 10.54 10.98
CA ARG A 127 0.55 10.98 10.45
C ARG A 127 0.14 10.19 9.20
N THR A 128 1.05 9.98 8.24
CA THR A 128 0.73 9.22 7.02
C THR A 128 0.44 7.76 7.33
N ALA A 129 1.17 7.16 8.26
CA ALA A 129 0.90 5.78 8.71
C ALA A 129 -0.49 5.64 9.37
N MET A 130 -0.83 6.55 10.29
CA MET A 130 -2.14 6.54 10.95
C MET A 130 -3.29 6.78 9.96
N LEU A 131 -3.12 7.70 9.00
CA LEU A 131 -4.14 7.96 7.98
C LEU A 131 -4.38 6.73 7.10
N ARG A 132 -3.33 6.02 6.70
CA ARG A 132 -3.50 4.78 5.94
C ARG A 132 -4.28 3.73 6.71
N GLU A 133 -3.96 3.54 7.99
CA GLU A 133 -4.70 2.60 8.85
C GLU A 133 -6.18 2.99 8.94
N MET A 134 -6.46 4.27 9.18
CA MET A 134 -7.83 4.78 9.24
C MET A 134 -8.62 4.52 7.94
N HIS A 135 -7.98 4.69 6.79
CA HIS A 135 -8.62 4.46 5.48
C HIS A 135 -8.93 2.99 5.20
N THR A 136 -8.21 2.05 5.83
CA THR A 136 -8.44 0.61 5.65
C THR A 136 -9.47 0.04 6.62
N LEU A 137 -9.76 0.71 7.74
CA LEU A 137 -10.70 0.22 8.77
C LEU A 137 -12.08 -0.21 8.23
N PRO A 138 -12.74 0.50 7.29
CA PRO A 138 -14.02 0.03 6.76
C PRO A 138 -13.93 -1.35 6.11
N LEU A 139 -12.83 -1.65 5.42
CA LEU A 139 -12.59 -2.95 4.81
C LEU A 139 -12.29 -4.02 5.86
N VAL A 140 -11.47 -3.68 6.86
CA VAL A 140 -11.17 -4.55 8.00
C VAL A 140 -12.46 -5.00 8.68
N ASN A 141 -13.35 -4.05 9.00
CA ASN A 141 -14.62 -4.33 9.66
C ASN A 141 -15.54 -5.27 8.84
N ILE A 142 -15.53 -5.16 7.51
CA ILE A 142 -16.33 -6.05 6.64
C ILE A 142 -15.89 -7.51 6.82
N TYR A 143 -14.58 -7.77 6.81
CA TYR A 143 -14.07 -9.12 6.99
C TYR A 143 -14.16 -9.59 8.45
N GLU A 144 -13.90 -8.74 9.45
CA GLU A 144 -14.10 -9.11 10.86
C GLU A 144 -15.54 -9.53 11.16
N THR A 145 -16.53 -8.87 10.54
CA THR A 145 -17.95 -9.25 10.71
C THR A 145 -18.22 -10.67 10.18
N LYS A 146 -17.44 -11.12 9.20
CA LYS A 146 -17.58 -12.44 8.57
C LYS A 146 -16.82 -13.54 9.33
N PHE A 147 -15.63 -13.24 9.82
CA PHE A 147 -14.77 -14.19 10.52
C PHE A 147 -14.93 -14.05 12.03
N LYS A 148 -15.75 -14.92 12.65
CA LYS A 148 -16.06 -14.86 14.09
C LYS A 148 -15.04 -15.56 14.98
N ASP A 149 -14.53 -16.70 14.52
CA ASP A 149 -13.63 -17.58 15.29
C ASP A 149 -12.17 -17.44 14.86
N THR A 150 -11.90 -16.58 13.87
CA THR A 150 -10.58 -16.32 13.31
C THR A 150 -10.30 -14.83 13.36
N ASP A 151 -9.17 -14.45 13.95
CA ASP A 151 -8.68 -13.06 13.90
C ASP A 151 -8.10 -12.77 12.50
N ILE A 152 -9.02 -12.49 11.56
CA ILE A 152 -8.69 -12.23 10.16
C ILE A 152 -7.84 -10.97 10.03
N SER A 153 -8.00 -10.00 10.92
CA SER A 153 -7.25 -8.74 10.94
C SER A 153 -5.79 -8.97 11.28
N ALA A 154 -5.50 -9.72 12.35
CA ALA A 154 -4.14 -10.07 12.72
C ALA A 154 -3.45 -10.92 11.64
N ILE A 155 -4.15 -11.90 11.06
CA ILE A 155 -3.63 -12.70 9.94
C ILE A 155 -3.32 -11.80 8.73
N SER A 156 -4.25 -10.89 8.39
CA SER A 156 -4.07 -9.96 7.28
C SER A 156 -2.90 -9.01 7.52
N ALA A 157 -2.70 -8.53 8.76
CA ALA A 157 -1.59 -7.68 9.13
C ALA A 157 -0.23 -8.38 8.92
N LEU A 158 -0.12 -9.67 9.27
CA LEU A 158 1.09 -10.46 9.01
C LEU A 158 1.35 -10.62 7.50
N ILE A 159 0.31 -10.89 6.71
CA ILE A 159 0.43 -11.04 5.25
C ILE A 159 0.85 -9.71 4.61
N ILE A 160 0.20 -8.60 4.98
CA ILE A 160 0.50 -7.25 4.49
C ILE A 160 1.92 -6.84 4.88
N GLY A 161 2.34 -7.10 6.12
CA GLY A 161 3.71 -6.88 6.57
C GLY A 161 4.74 -7.67 5.75
N GLY A 162 4.42 -8.92 5.41
CA GLY A 162 5.21 -9.74 4.49
C GLY A 162 5.30 -9.13 3.09
N ILE A 163 4.18 -8.69 2.51
CA ILE A 163 4.12 -8.00 1.20
C ILE A 163 5.00 -6.75 1.22
N TYR A 164 4.89 -5.91 2.26
CA TYR A 164 5.69 -4.70 2.41
C TYR A 164 7.17 -5.02 2.47
N TYR A 165 7.56 -5.94 3.35
CA TYR A 165 8.96 -6.31 3.52
C TYR A 165 9.57 -6.85 2.22
N LEU A 166 8.88 -7.80 1.56
CA LEU A 166 9.37 -8.39 0.31
C LEU A 166 9.60 -7.33 -0.77
N ASN A 167 8.68 -6.37 -0.93
CA ASN A 167 8.83 -5.29 -1.90
C ASN A 167 9.92 -4.28 -1.51
N LEU A 168 10.07 -3.96 -0.22
CA LEU A 168 11.12 -3.08 0.27
C LEU A 168 12.52 -3.69 0.13
N HIS A 169 12.62 -5.02 0.22
CA HIS A 169 13.85 -5.80 0.21
C HIS A 169 14.30 -6.28 -1.19
N ARG A 170 13.41 -6.29 -2.20
CA ARG A 170 13.69 -6.92 -3.52
C ARG A 170 14.96 -6.46 -4.23
N ASP A 171 15.44 -5.25 -3.96
CA ASP A 171 16.67 -4.68 -4.55
C ASP A 171 17.93 -5.00 -3.72
N ARG A 172 17.83 -5.83 -2.67
CA ARG A 172 18.95 -6.24 -1.79
C ARG A 172 19.42 -7.65 -2.10
N SER A 173 18.50 -8.60 -2.12
CA SER A 173 18.74 -9.97 -2.55
C SER A 173 17.42 -10.67 -2.84
N LYS A 174 17.52 -11.88 -3.38
CA LYS A 174 16.42 -12.84 -3.31
C LYS A 174 16.00 -13.04 -1.85
N PHE A 175 14.74 -13.41 -1.65
CA PHE A 175 14.23 -13.84 -0.35
C PHE A 175 13.68 -15.26 -0.48
N ALA A 176 14.20 -16.21 0.30
CA ALA A 176 13.87 -17.64 0.14
C ALA A 176 14.03 -18.14 -1.32
N GLU A 177 15.12 -17.73 -1.99
CA GLU A 177 15.38 -17.98 -3.42
C GLU A 177 14.33 -17.43 -4.40
N ILE A 178 13.44 -16.55 -3.95
CA ILE A 178 12.47 -15.84 -4.79
C ILE A 178 13.04 -14.47 -5.16
N ASP A 179 13.18 -14.22 -6.46
CA ASP A 179 13.53 -12.90 -7.00
C ASP A 179 12.28 -12.14 -7.46
N LEU A 180 11.83 -11.18 -6.65
CA LEU A 180 10.65 -10.36 -6.94
C LEU A 180 10.82 -9.43 -8.15
N ASN A 181 12.04 -9.21 -8.65
CA ASN A 181 12.25 -8.44 -9.87
C ASN A 181 11.92 -9.26 -11.14
N THR A 182 11.79 -10.58 -11.01
CA THR A 182 11.42 -11.48 -12.11
C THR A 182 9.92 -11.77 -12.12
N GLU A 183 9.38 -12.02 -13.31
CA GLU A 183 7.99 -12.44 -13.47
C GLU A 183 7.70 -13.76 -12.75
N VAL A 184 8.66 -14.68 -12.78
CA VAL A 184 8.55 -15.98 -12.09
C VAL A 184 8.42 -15.77 -10.59
N GLY A 185 9.27 -14.93 -9.99
CA GLY A 185 9.20 -14.65 -8.56
C GLY A 185 7.90 -13.97 -8.15
N ARG A 186 7.43 -13.00 -8.94
CA ARG A 186 6.12 -12.34 -8.73
C ARG A 186 4.96 -13.33 -8.74
N LYS A 187 4.88 -14.18 -9.76
CA LYS A 187 3.84 -15.21 -9.86
C LYS A 187 3.87 -16.21 -8.71
N ARG A 188 5.05 -16.55 -8.19
CA ARG A 188 5.18 -17.41 -7.00
C ARG A 188 4.56 -16.77 -5.76
N ILE A 189 4.79 -15.46 -5.53
CA ILE A 189 4.18 -14.73 -4.43
C ILE A 189 2.66 -14.60 -4.62
N GLU A 190 2.21 -14.23 -5.82
CA GLU A 190 0.77 -14.13 -6.13
C GLU A 190 0.05 -15.46 -5.92
N LYS A 191 0.67 -16.58 -6.30
CA LYS A 191 0.12 -17.91 -6.07
C LYS A 191 0.06 -18.24 -4.57
N ALA A 192 1.10 -17.91 -3.80
CA ALA A 192 1.09 -18.09 -2.36
C ALA A 192 -0.01 -17.27 -1.67
N LEU A 193 -0.27 -16.03 -2.12
CA LEU A 193 -1.37 -15.21 -1.61
C LEU A 193 -2.75 -15.81 -1.93
N GLU A 194 -2.92 -16.37 -3.13
CA GLU A 194 -4.14 -17.11 -3.50
C GLU A 194 -4.33 -18.35 -2.62
N ASP A 195 -3.27 -19.12 -2.40
CA ASP A 195 -3.31 -20.33 -1.58
C ASP A 195 -3.62 -19.99 -0.11
N LEU A 196 -3.02 -18.93 0.44
CA LEU A 196 -3.33 -18.43 1.79
C LEU A 196 -4.81 -18.01 1.90
N GLY A 197 -5.32 -17.22 0.95
CA GLY A 197 -6.73 -16.83 0.95
C GLY A 197 -7.67 -18.05 0.86
N ASN A 198 -7.33 -19.05 0.05
CA ASN A 198 -8.08 -20.30 -0.01
C ASN A 198 -8.05 -21.06 1.33
N MET A 199 -6.89 -21.17 1.98
CA MET A 199 -6.76 -21.84 3.27
C MET A 199 -7.58 -21.13 4.37
N ILE A 200 -7.50 -19.80 4.44
CA ILE A 200 -8.20 -18.99 5.43
C ILE A 200 -9.72 -19.17 5.30
N PHE A 201 -10.27 -19.03 4.09
CA PHE A 201 -11.70 -19.18 3.87
C PHE A 201 -12.17 -20.63 4.01
N HIS A 202 -11.35 -21.61 3.62
CA HIS A 202 -11.68 -23.02 3.84
C HIS A 202 -11.74 -23.36 5.33
N TYR A 203 -10.82 -22.81 6.14
CA TYR A 203 -10.84 -22.98 7.58
C TYR A 203 -12.11 -22.38 8.22
N GLN A 204 -12.54 -21.20 7.74
CA GLN A 204 -13.80 -20.59 8.14
C GLN A 204 -15.02 -21.46 7.76
N ASP A 205 -15.10 -21.91 6.50
CA ASP A 205 -16.20 -22.76 6.03
C ASP A 205 -16.32 -24.06 6.86
N LEU A 206 -15.18 -24.68 7.22
CA LEU A 206 -15.15 -25.86 8.08
C LEU A 206 -15.62 -25.54 9.50
N THR A 207 -15.26 -24.38 10.03
CA THR A 207 -15.65 -23.93 11.37
C THR A 207 -17.16 -23.68 11.41
N ASP A 208 -17.70 -22.95 10.44
CA ASP A 208 -19.14 -22.68 10.29
C ASP A 208 -19.95 -23.98 10.11
N TYR A 209 -19.40 -24.93 9.34
CA TYR A 209 -20.00 -26.25 9.19
C TYR A 209 -20.05 -27.01 10.52
N LYS A 210 -18.94 -27.04 11.28
CA LYS A 210 -18.89 -27.68 12.60
C LYS A 210 -19.89 -27.04 13.57
N HIS A 211 -20.02 -25.71 13.57
CA HIS A 211 -21.03 -25.02 14.38
C HIS A 211 -22.46 -25.44 13.99
N THR A 212 -22.76 -25.43 12.69
CA THR A 212 -24.08 -25.84 12.19
C THR A 212 -24.42 -27.29 12.56
N VAL A 213 -23.45 -28.21 12.48
CA VAL A 213 -23.64 -29.60 12.89
C VAL A 213 -23.84 -29.71 14.40
N ALA A 214 -23.04 -28.98 15.20
CA ALA A 214 -23.18 -28.95 16.65
C ALA A 214 -24.57 -28.47 17.08
N GLU A 215 -25.08 -27.37 16.49
CA GLU A 215 -26.42 -26.84 16.78
C GLU A 215 -27.50 -27.88 16.47
N LYS A 216 -27.47 -28.50 15.29
CA LYS A 216 -28.42 -29.56 14.92
C LYS A 216 -28.35 -30.76 15.86
N MET A 217 -27.15 -31.18 16.27
CA MET A 217 -27.00 -32.28 17.23
C MET A 217 -27.63 -31.93 18.60
N LYS A 218 -27.46 -30.68 19.07
CA LYS A 218 -28.12 -30.22 20.30
C LYS A 218 -29.64 -30.19 20.18
N GLU A 219 -30.18 -29.70 19.06
CA GLU A 219 -31.63 -29.70 18.79
C GLU A 219 -32.22 -31.11 18.79
N ASN A 220 -31.42 -32.12 18.43
CA ASN A 220 -31.80 -33.54 18.47
C ASN A 220 -31.51 -34.22 19.82
N GLY A 221 -31.19 -33.45 20.87
CA GLY A 221 -31.00 -33.95 22.24
C GLY A 221 -29.65 -34.64 22.50
N ILE A 222 -28.67 -34.50 21.62
CA ILE A 222 -27.32 -35.02 21.86
C ILE A 222 -26.60 -34.13 22.88
N SER A 223 -25.95 -34.73 23.87
CA SER A 223 -25.24 -33.99 24.93
C SER A 223 -23.99 -33.29 24.40
N ASP A 224 -23.63 -32.16 25.03
CA ASP A 224 -22.44 -31.38 24.69
C ASP A 224 -21.14 -32.21 24.75
N GLU A 225 -21.06 -33.20 25.66
CA GLU A 225 -19.90 -34.08 25.79
C GLU A 225 -19.71 -34.97 24.55
N ILE A 226 -20.81 -35.50 24.00
CA ILE A 226 -20.78 -36.34 22.79
C ILE A 226 -20.46 -35.47 21.58
N ILE A 227 -21.08 -34.29 21.46
CA ILE A 227 -20.82 -33.35 20.36
C ILE A 227 -19.34 -32.97 20.30
N LYS A 228 -18.75 -32.64 21.45
CA LYS A 228 -17.31 -32.31 21.54
C LYS A 228 -16.42 -33.49 21.12
N LYS A 229 -16.78 -34.72 21.47
CA LYS A 229 -16.05 -35.93 21.03
C LYS A 229 -16.15 -36.18 19.52
N CYS A 230 -17.24 -35.74 18.86
CA CYS A 230 -17.46 -35.96 17.43
C CYS A 230 -16.85 -34.88 16.53
N LEU A 231 -16.72 -33.64 17.01
CA LEU A 231 -16.38 -32.48 16.18
C LEU A 231 -14.96 -31.90 16.43
N ASN A 232 -14.28 -32.34 17.49
CA ASN A 232 -12.88 -31.98 17.75
C ASN A 232 -11.90 -32.88 17.00
#